data_AF-A0A8S2J9E3-F1
#
_entry.id   AF-A0A8S2J9E3-F1
#
_cell.length_a   1.000
_cell.length_b   1.000
_cell.length_c   1.000
_cell.angle_alpha   90.00
_cell.angle_beta   90.00
_cell.angle_gamma   90.00
#
_symmetry.space_group_name_H-M   'P 1'
#
loop_
_entity.id
_entity.type
_entity.pdbx_description
1 polymer ?
#
loop_
_entity_poly.entity_id
_entity_poly.type
_entity_poly.pdbx_seq_one_letter_code
_entity_poly.pdbx_strand_id
1 'polypeptide(L)'
;MTIQNLVDDDPDYGKYFWLGIGVYDDRVPMTSLYVNGDAGTGSLIYSPAFSNFATTSVQSGSIVHVGGDMLPFVQLGLQAAVQRGFLRSNDLSRYYVGGMNVGWEITGLNIGTIELANISLTQYTAQNPRSYEFNFDRNQEGWTTVFDVEQFVNSPQNGRWMLRPKGSDPQILSPPLMLDTTVVTKLIIRISNGKQSEEQLQVFWNTNNIANSFSESASFSINIKPDDSWHEYTLNLSSNTNWHGIVRRLRIDPVRSGNGDHFGIDYIRFAS
;
A
#
# COMPACT_ATOMS: atom_id res chain seq x y z
N MET A 1 -17.49 -2.64 -6.81
CA MET A 1 -17.06 -1.91 -8.04
C MET A 1 -17.04 -2.86 -9.22
N THR A 2 -17.18 -2.37 -10.44
CA THR A 2 -16.98 -3.18 -11.66
C THR A 2 -15.58 -2.97 -12.20
N ILE A 3 -14.97 -4.06 -12.65
CA ILE A 3 -13.76 -4.04 -13.46
C ILE A 3 -14.20 -4.39 -14.88
N GLN A 4 -14.21 -3.39 -15.75
CA GLN A 4 -14.96 -3.39 -17.01
C GLN A 4 -14.04 -3.22 -18.21
N ASN A 5 -14.26 -4.02 -19.25
CA ASN A 5 -13.58 -3.83 -20.52
C ASN A 5 -14.20 -2.62 -21.24
N LEU A 6 -13.40 -1.60 -21.51
CA LEU A 6 -13.81 -0.38 -22.21
C LEU A 6 -12.95 -0.12 -23.46
N VAL A 7 -12.30 -1.15 -23.99
CA VAL A 7 -11.54 -1.04 -25.24
C VAL A 7 -12.49 -1.14 -26.43
N ASP A 8 -12.58 -0.06 -27.20
CA ASP A 8 -13.41 0.00 -28.40
C ASP A 8 -13.11 -1.19 -29.35
N ASP A 9 -14.16 -1.69 -30.00
CA ASP A 9 -14.14 -2.84 -30.91
C ASP A 9 -13.70 -4.20 -30.30
N ASP A 10 -13.44 -4.27 -28.98
CA ASP A 10 -13.22 -5.55 -28.30
C ASP A 10 -14.57 -6.31 -28.16
N PRO A 11 -14.62 -7.63 -28.48
CA PRO A 11 -15.85 -8.41 -28.35
C PRO A 11 -16.44 -8.48 -26.92
N ASP A 12 -15.63 -8.17 -25.90
CA ASP A 12 -16.07 -8.07 -24.51
C ASP A 12 -16.28 -6.61 -24.06
N TYR A 13 -16.30 -5.63 -24.98
CA TYR A 13 -16.62 -4.24 -24.64
C TYR A 13 -17.90 -4.15 -23.79
N GLY A 14 -17.80 -3.41 -22.70
CA GLY A 14 -18.88 -3.23 -21.73
C GLY A 14 -19.06 -4.39 -20.75
N LYS A 15 -18.45 -5.56 -20.97
CA LYS A 15 -18.50 -6.67 -19.99
C LYS A 15 -17.56 -6.41 -18.82
N TYR A 16 -17.91 -7.00 -17.67
CA TYR A 16 -17.21 -6.79 -16.42
C TYR A 16 -17.33 -8.00 -15.49
N PHE A 17 -16.57 -7.96 -14.40
CA PHE A 17 -16.90 -8.67 -13.18
C PHE A 17 -17.07 -7.69 -12.02
N TRP A 18 -17.82 -8.09 -11.00
CA TRP A 18 -17.96 -7.36 -9.75
C TRP A 18 -16.76 -7.67 -8.84
N LEU A 19 -15.99 -6.64 -8.49
CA LEU A 19 -15.04 -6.69 -7.39
C LEU A 19 -15.69 -6.05 -6.15
N GLY A 20 -16.06 -6.89 -5.18
CA GLY A 20 -16.74 -6.48 -3.95
C GLY A 20 -15.85 -6.57 -2.72
N ILE A 21 -16.10 -5.72 -1.71
CA ILE A 21 -15.59 -5.92 -0.36
C ILE A 21 -16.81 -6.13 0.53
N GLY A 22 -16.99 -7.34 1.05
CA GLY A 22 -18.11 -7.69 1.94
C GLY A 22 -17.91 -7.10 3.34
N VAL A 23 -18.15 -5.79 3.49
CA VAL A 23 -17.89 -5.07 4.75
C VAL A 23 -18.81 -5.50 5.89
N TYR A 24 -20.06 -5.86 5.60
CA TYR A 24 -21.06 -6.27 6.60
C TYR A 24 -21.97 -7.36 6.05
N ASP A 25 -22.19 -8.39 6.87
CA ASP A 25 -23.18 -9.44 6.68
C ASP A 25 -23.74 -9.80 8.07
N ASP A 26 -25.06 -9.77 8.26
CA ASP A 26 -25.66 -10.04 9.58
C ASP A 26 -25.48 -11.49 10.06
N ARG A 27 -25.06 -12.40 9.18
CA ARG A 27 -24.87 -13.82 9.48
C ARG A 27 -23.46 -14.14 9.96
N VAL A 28 -22.46 -13.34 9.58
CA VAL A 28 -21.04 -13.62 9.85
C VAL A 28 -20.25 -12.36 10.22
N PRO A 29 -19.39 -12.38 11.25
CA PRO A 29 -18.63 -11.20 11.66
C PRO A 29 -17.55 -10.79 10.63
N MET A 30 -17.01 -11.75 9.88
CA MET A 30 -16.02 -11.53 8.83
C MET A 30 -16.42 -12.32 7.60
N THR A 31 -16.69 -11.64 6.48
CA THR A 31 -17.03 -12.33 5.23
C THR A 31 -15.82 -13.08 4.69
N SER A 32 -16.02 -14.34 4.28
CA SER A 32 -15.00 -15.14 3.62
C SER A 32 -14.88 -14.77 2.14
N LEU A 33 -13.85 -15.29 1.47
CA LEU A 33 -13.74 -15.22 0.01
C LEU A 33 -15.03 -15.76 -0.64
N TYR A 34 -15.61 -14.99 -1.55
CA TYR A 34 -16.78 -15.38 -2.34
C TYR A 34 -16.50 -15.17 -3.82
N VAL A 35 -16.62 -16.24 -4.60
CA VAL A 35 -16.40 -16.20 -6.05
C VAL A 35 -17.49 -17.02 -6.73
N ASN A 36 -18.50 -16.38 -7.31
CA ASN A 36 -19.65 -17.03 -7.95
C ASN A 36 -20.26 -16.16 -9.04
N GLY A 37 -21.04 -16.77 -9.94
CA GLY A 37 -21.82 -16.04 -10.94
C GLY A 37 -22.98 -15.28 -10.29
N ASP A 38 -23.22 -14.07 -10.75
CA ASP A 38 -24.40 -13.28 -10.43
C ASP A 38 -25.49 -13.55 -11.46
N ALA A 39 -26.62 -14.12 -11.01
CA ALA A 39 -27.76 -14.35 -11.88
C ALA A 39 -28.43 -13.03 -12.32
N GLY A 40 -28.28 -11.96 -11.54
CA GLY A 40 -28.87 -10.65 -11.84
C GLY A 40 -28.21 -9.96 -13.03
N THR A 41 -26.87 -9.96 -13.09
CA THR A 41 -26.13 -9.31 -14.19
C THR A 41 -25.55 -10.28 -15.22
N GLY A 42 -25.50 -11.58 -14.93
CA GLY A 42 -24.79 -12.57 -15.73
C GLY A 42 -23.26 -12.45 -15.65
N SER A 43 -22.74 -11.70 -14.67
CA SER A 43 -21.30 -11.47 -14.48
C SER A 43 -20.74 -12.34 -13.36
N LEU A 44 -19.41 -12.44 -13.23
CA LEU A 44 -18.80 -13.01 -12.03
C LEU A 44 -18.83 -11.97 -10.89
N ILE A 45 -19.08 -12.41 -9.66
CA ILE A 45 -18.71 -11.70 -8.43
C ILE A 45 -17.44 -12.32 -7.88
N TYR A 46 -16.44 -11.48 -7.66
CA TYR A 46 -15.23 -11.79 -6.90
C TYR A 46 -15.18 -10.86 -5.69
N SER A 47 -15.33 -11.40 -4.49
CA SER A 47 -15.24 -10.67 -3.24
C SER A 47 -14.17 -11.31 -2.35
N PRO A 48 -12.99 -10.68 -2.17
CA PRO A 48 -11.99 -11.19 -1.25
C PRO A 48 -12.52 -11.28 0.19
N ALA A 49 -11.89 -12.12 1.02
CA ALA A 49 -12.24 -12.17 2.43
C ALA A 49 -12.00 -10.80 3.09
N PHE A 50 -12.91 -10.37 3.97
CA PHE A 50 -12.84 -9.05 4.60
C PHE A 50 -11.58 -8.87 5.46
N SER A 51 -11.00 -9.96 5.96
CA SER A 51 -9.73 -9.98 6.68
C SER A 51 -8.52 -9.46 5.89
N ASN A 52 -8.63 -9.31 4.57
CA ASN A 52 -7.60 -8.66 3.74
C ASN A 52 -7.60 -7.12 3.89
N PHE A 53 -8.67 -6.54 4.44
CA PHE A 53 -8.87 -5.09 4.51
C PHE A 53 -9.06 -4.55 5.93
N ALA A 54 -9.41 -5.40 6.89
CA ALA A 54 -9.56 -5.05 8.30
C ALA A 54 -9.32 -6.27 9.19
N THR A 55 -8.79 -6.03 10.40
CA THR A 55 -8.59 -7.10 11.41
C THR A 55 -9.73 -7.18 12.42
N THR A 56 -10.64 -6.20 12.43
CA THR A 56 -11.78 -6.10 13.35
C THR A 56 -13.08 -6.03 12.57
N SER A 57 -14.13 -6.69 13.06
CA SER A 57 -15.45 -6.67 12.42
C SER A 57 -16.15 -5.34 12.66
N VAL A 58 -16.85 -4.84 11.64
CA VAL A 58 -17.77 -3.69 11.75
C VAL A 58 -18.93 -3.96 12.74
N GLN A 59 -19.23 -5.22 13.05
CA GLN A 59 -20.23 -5.60 14.05
C GLN A 59 -19.78 -5.27 15.48
N SER A 60 -18.50 -4.89 15.70
CA SER A 60 -17.98 -4.51 17.00
C SER A 60 -18.59 -3.23 17.58
N GLY A 61 -19.25 -2.42 16.75
CA GLY A 61 -19.76 -1.09 17.14
C GLY A 61 -18.67 -0.01 17.27
N SER A 62 -17.40 -0.38 17.08
CA SER A 62 -16.29 0.58 16.99
C SER A 62 -16.11 1.07 15.56
N ILE A 63 -15.43 2.22 15.39
CA ILE A 63 -14.96 2.63 14.07
C ILE A 63 -13.99 1.56 13.56
N VAL A 64 -14.28 1.02 12.36
CA VAL A 64 -13.42 0.06 11.67
C VAL A 64 -12.85 0.73 10.43
N HIS A 65 -11.52 0.84 10.40
CA HIS A 65 -10.81 1.29 9.21
C HIS A 65 -10.67 0.13 8.22
N VAL A 66 -11.22 0.34 7.02
CA VAL A 66 -11.16 -0.62 5.93
C VAL A 66 -10.24 -0.06 4.85
N GLY A 67 -9.16 -0.76 4.54
CA GLY A 67 -8.22 -0.31 3.52
C GLY A 67 -7.25 -1.41 3.10
N GLY A 68 -6.84 -1.39 1.83
CA GLY A 68 -5.91 -2.36 1.28
C GLY A 68 -5.65 -2.14 -0.21
N ASP A 69 -4.64 -2.84 -0.73
CA ASP A 69 -4.36 -2.85 -2.17
C ASP A 69 -5.39 -3.73 -2.91
N MET A 70 -6.10 -3.12 -3.85
CA MET A 70 -7.13 -3.79 -4.64
C MET A 70 -6.56 -4.50 -5.87
N LEU A 71 -5.38 -4.10 -6.35
CA LEU A 71 -4.83 -4.58 -7.62
C LEU A 71 -4.62 -6.11 -7.66
N PRO A 72 -4.10 -6.77 -6.61
CA PRO A 72 -4.00 -8.23 -6.60
C PRO A 72 -5.36 -8.91 -6.77
N PHE A 73 -6.41 -8.36 -6.17
CA PHE A 73 -7.77 -8.92 -6.27
C PHE A 73 -8.44 -8.62 -7.62
N VAL A 74 -8.08 -7.50 -8.26
CA VAL A 74 -8.46 -7.25 -9.67
C VAL A 74 -7.89 -8.36 -10.56
N GLN A 75 -6.60 -8.69 -10.42
CA GLN A 75 -5.93 -9.72 -11.22
C GLN A 75 -6.52 -11.11 -10.97
N LEU A 76 -6.73 -11.48 -9.69
CA LEU A 76 -7.35 -12.75 -9.33
C LEU A 76 -8.80 -12.85 -9.81
N GLY A 77 -9.56 -11.75 -9.74
CA GLY A 77 -10.92 -11.66 -10.26
C GLY A 77 -11.00 -11.84 -11.77
N LEU A 78 -10.12 -11.18 -12.52
CA LEU A 78 -9.98 -11.36 -13.98
C LEU A 78 -9.65 -12.81 -14.32
N GLN A 79 -8.68 -13.40 -13.63
CA GLN A 79 -8.31 -14.80 -13.83
C GLN A 79 -9.51 -15.72 -13.59
N ALA A 80 -10.24 -15.54 -12.50
CA ALA A 80 -11.43 -16.33 -12.18
C ALA A 80 -12.55 -16.14 -13.21
N ALA A 81 -12.77 -14.92 -13.69
CA ALA A 81 -13.79 -14.61 -14.68
C ALA A 81 -13.52 -15.28 -16.02
N VAL A 82 -12.25 -15.29 -16.46
CA VAL A 82 -11.83 -15.99 -17.68
C VAL A 82 -11.93 -17.50 -17.53
N GLN A 83 -11.42 -18.06 -16.43
CA GLN A 83 -11.47 -19.50 -16.17
C GLN A 83 -12.89 -20.06 -16.14
N ARG A 84 -13.87 -19.23 -15.76
CA ARG A 84 -15.28 -19.61 -15.68
C ARG A 84 -16.11 -19.15 -16.89
N GLY A 85 -15.47 -18.59 -17.91
CA GLY A 85 -16.11 -18.22 -19.18
C GLY A 85 -16.95 -16.94 -19.16
N PHE A 86 -16.83 -16.10 -18.12
CA PHE A 86 -17.51 -14.80 -18.06
C PHE A 86 -16.81 -13.74 -18.92
N LEU A 87 -15.48 -13.84 -19.06
CA LEU A 87 -14.64 -12.94 -19.84
C LEU A 87 -13.69 -13.76 -20.73
N ARG A 88 -13.19 -13.17 -21.82
CA ARG A 88 -12.31 -13.83 -22.80
C ARG A 88 -10.82 -13.60 -22.57
N SER A 89 -10.46 -12.49 -21.94
CA SER A 89 -9.07 -12.10 -21.71
C SER A 89 -8.86 -11.63 -20.28
N ASN A 90 -7.74 -12.00 -19.67
CA ASN A 90 -7.29 -11.47 -18.38
C ASN A 90 -6.19 -10.42 -18.55
N ASP A 91 -5.99 -9.90 -19.76
CA ASP A 91 -5.09 -8.79 -20.02
C ASP A 91 -5.60 -7.53 -19.32
N LEU A 92 -4.94 -7.18 -18.21
CA LEU A 92 -5.29 -6.07 -17.34
C LEU A 92 -5.37 -4.73 -18.10
N SER A 93 -4.61 -4.55 -19.19
CA SER A 93 -4.59 -3.30 -19.95
C SER A 93 -5.93 -2.98 -20.63
N ARG A 94 -6.83 -3.97 -20.76
CA ARG A 94 -8.18 -3.80 -21.33
C ARG A 94 -9.21 -3.31 -20.32
N TYR A 95 -8.90 -3.36 -19.03
CA TYR A 95 -9.88 -3.21 -17.96
C TYR A 95 -9.71 -1.93 -17.16
N TYR A 96 -10.84 -1.29 -16.88
CA TYR A 96 -10.95 -0.02 -16.18
C TYR A 96 -11.89 -0.17 -14.99
N VAL A 97 -11.76 0.73 -14.01
CA VAL A 97 -12.81 0.89 -12.99
C VAL A 97 -14.02 1.53 -13.68
N GLY A 98 -15.13 0.80 -13.74
CA GLY A 98 -16.36 1.27 -14.38
C GLY A 98 -17.29 1.96 -13.38
N GLY A 99 -18.17 1.16 -12.77
CA GLY A 99 -19.15 1.60 -11.78
C GLY A 99 -18.75 1.22 -10.35
N MET A 100 -19.25 1.98 -9.38
CA MET A 100 -19.11 1.67 -7.97
C MET A 100 -20.47 1.75 -7.27
N ASN A 101 -20.70 0.81 -6.36
CA ASN A 101 -21.84 0.77 -5.47
C ASN A 101 -21.35 0.39 -4.08
N VAL A 102 -22.08 0.83 -3.06
CA VAL A 102 -21.89 0.42 -1.67
C VAL A 102 -23.22 -0.17 -1.20
N GLY A 103 -23.14 -1.32 -0.53
CA GLY A 103 -24.28 -2.01 0.05
C GLY A 103 -23.81 -2.90 1.19
N TRP A 104 -24.76 -3.41 1.96
CA TRP A 104 -24.54 -4.36 3.04
C TRP A 104 -25.57 -5.47 2.96
N GLU A 105 -25.26 -6.62 3.57
CA GLU A 105 -26.19 -7.74 3.62
C GLU A 105 -26.93 -7.74 4.98
N ILE A 106 -28.24 -7.46 4.95
CA ILE A 106 -29.15 -7.71 6.07
C ILE A 106 -30.21 -8.67 5.55
N THR A 107 -30.12 -9.94 5.95
CA THR A 107 -31.00 -11.00 5.46
C THR A 107 -32.25 -11.20 6.33
N GLY A 108 -32.25 -10.64 7.55
CA GLY A 108 -33.41 -10.65 8.45
C GLY A 108 -34.25 -9.36 8.44
N LEU A 109 -35.29 -9.31 9.27
CA LEU A 109 -36.10 -8.11 9.55
C LEU A 109 -35.39 -7.14 10.52
N ASN A 110 -34.08 -6.97 10.35
CA ASN A 110 -33.25 -6.18 11.25
C ASN A 110 -33.35 -4.69 10.91
N ILE A 111 -33.23 -3.84 11.93
CA ILE A 111 -33.06 -2.40 11.78
C ILE A 111 -31.59 -2.10 12.07
N GLY A 112 -30.90 -1.53 11.08
CA GLY A 112 -29.48 -1.19 11.18
C GLY A 112 -29.23 0.25 10.76
N THR A 113 -28.14 0.83 11.28
CA THR A 113 -27.59 2.10 10.81
C THR A 113 -26.14 1.84 10.41
N ILE A 114 -25.72 2.39 9.27
CA ILE A 114 -24.30 2.48 8.92
C ILE A 114 -23.85 3.92 9.05
N GLU A 115 -22.60 4.09 9.46
CA GLU A 115 -21.87 5.32 9.25
C GLU A 115 -20.68 5.01 8.34
N LEU A 116 -20.55 5.78 7.26
CA LEU A 116 -19.44 5.68 6.32
C LEU A 116 -18.79 7.05 6.19
N ALA A 117 -17.47 7.09 6.30
CA ALA A 117 -16.69 8.31 6.18
C ALA A 117 -15.37 8.05 5.45
N ASN A 118 -14.79 9.11 4.86
CA ASN A 118 -13.47 9.09 4.24
C ASN A 118 -13.28 8.01 3.15
N ILE A 119 -14.31 7.78 2.33
CA ILE A 119 -14.23 6.84 1.20
C ILE A 119 -13.30 7.41 0.14
N SER A 120 -12.24 6.66 -0.19
CA SER A 120 -11.30 7.01 -1.26
C SER A 120 -10.94 5.80 -2.10
N LEU A 121 -10.80 6.00 -3.40
CA LEU A 121 -10.14 5.07 -4.31
C LEU A 121 -9.07 5.85 -5.07
N THR A 122 -7.81 5.51 -4.84
CA THR A 122 -6.67 6.22 -5.42
C THR A 122 -5.87 5.28 -6.29
N GLN A 123 -5.61 5.71 -7.53
CA GLN A 123 -4.66 5.04 -8.41
C GLN A 123 -3.29 5.69 -8.26
N TYR A 124 -2.29 4.87 -7.97
CA TYR A 124 -0.90 5.26 -8.02
C TYR A 124 -0.26 4.79 -9.32
N THR A 125 0.49 5.67 -9.96
CA THR A 125 1.18 5.40 -11.22
C THR A 125 2.64 5.79 -11.09
N ALA A 126 3.43 5.48 -12.11
CA ALA A 126 4.82 5.94 -12.17
C ALA A 126 4.96 7.48 -12.09
N GLN A 127 3.92 8.19 -12.50
CA GLN A 127 3.83 9.65 -12.57
C GLN A 127 3.09 10.25 -11.36
N ASN A 128 2.37 9.44 -10.57
CA ASN A 128 1.66 9.83 -9.36
C ASN A 128 1.95 8.81 -8.25
N PRO A 129 3.14 8.87 -7.64
CA PRO A 129 3.55 7.91 -6.63
C PRO A 129 2.76 8.07 -5.32
N ARG A 130 2.57 6.95 -4.62
CA ARG A 130 1.94 6.92 -3.29
C ARG A 130 2.80 7.63 -2.25
N SER A 131 2.15 8.46 -1.42
CA SER A 131 2.73 8.92 -0.15
C SER A 131 2.40 7.95 0.98
N TYR A 132 3.32 7.82 1.94
CA TYR A 132 3.19 6.96 3.11
C TYR A 132 3.10 7.83 4.35
N GLU A 133 2.01 7.74 5.10
CA GLU A 133 1.68 8.70 6.16
C GLU A 133 1.51 8.04 7.54
N PHE A 134 1.40 6.72 7.61
CA PHE A 134 1.29 5.93 8.84
C PHE A 134 0.16 6.38 9.77
N ASN A 135 -0.89 6.99 9.20
CA ASN A 135 -2.03 7.58 9.92
C ASN A 135 -3.01 6.54 10.48
N PHE A 136 -2.84 5.27 10.14
CA PHE A 136 -3.66 4.17 10.66
C PHE A 136 -2.86 3.35 11.65
N ASP A 137 -3.37 3.29 12.89
CA ASP A 137 -2.76 2.53 13.97
C ASP A 137 -2.50 1.08 13.56
N ARG A 138 -1.27 0.61 13.83
CA ARG A 138 -0.73 -0.72 13.54
C ARG A 138 -0.65 -1.06 12.05
N ASN A 139 -0.72 -0.08 11.15
CA ASN A 139 -0.58 -0.27 9.72
C ASN A 139 0.70 0.40 9.18
N GLN A 140 1.70 -0.40 8.80
CA GLN A 140 2.98 0.05 8.24
C GLN A 140 2.88 0.45 6.75
N GLU A 141 1.67 0.44 6.18
CA GLU A 141 1.43 0.76 4.77
C GLU A 141 2.25 -0.09 3.77
N GLY A 142 2.60 -1.31 4.17
CA GLY A 142 3.39 -2.25 3.38
C GLY A 142 4.91 -2.13 3.53
N TRP A 143 5.39 -1.17 4.33
CA TRP A 143 6.80 -1.16 4.75
C TRP A 143 7.10 -2.31 5.72
N THR A 144 8.31 -2.84 5.66
CA THR A 144 8.73 -3.98 6.50
C THR A 144 10.11 -3.76 7.10
N THR A 145 10.30 -4.15 8.36
CA THR A 145 11.63 -4.29 8.98
C THR A 145 12.30 -5.55 8.44
N VAL A 146 13.54 -5.47 7.95
CA VAL A 146 14.17 -6.64 7.29
C VAL A 146 15.52 -7.07 7.87
N PHE A 147 16.28 -6.16 8.47
CA PHE A 147 17.56 -6.51 9.08
C PHE A 147 17.82 -5.57 10.26
N ASP A 148 18.15 -6.13 11.43
CA ASP A 148 18.55 -5.38 12.63
C ASP A 148 17.64 -4.18 13.01
N VAL A 149 16.34 -4.25 12.71
CA VAL A 149 15.34 -3.27 13.13
C VAL A 149 14.19 -3.98 13.83
N GLU A 150 13.87 -3.52 15.03
CA GLU A 150 12.61 -3.86 15.69
C GLU A 150 11.63 -2.68 15.62
N GLN A 151 10.33 -2.94 15.75
CA GLN A 151 9.34 -1.88 15.92
C GLN A 151 8.85 -1.78 17.35
N PHE A 152 8.35 -0.62 17.75
CA PHE A 152 7.68 -0.44 19.03
C PHE A 152 6.34 -1.20 19.06
N VAL A 153 5.90 -1.59 20.26
CA VAL A 153 4.58 -2.19 20.46
C VAL A 153 3.50 -1.23 20.00
N ASN A 154 2.48 -1.75 19.30
CA ASN A 154 1.37 -0.99 18.70
C ASN A 154 1.77 0.04 17.62
N SER A 155 3.03 0.07 17.18
CA SER A 155 3.51 0.94 16.10
C SER A 155 3.09 0.43 14.72
N PRO A 156 2.77 1.29 13.73
CA PRO A 156 2.59 2.75 13.85
C PRO A 156 1.43 3.16 14.75
N GLN A 157 1.49 4.34 15.36
CA GLN A 157 0.37 4.89 16.13
C GLN A 157 0.34 6.42 16.03
N ASN A 158 -0.85 7.01 15.90
CA ASN A 158 -1.03 8.47 15.80
C ASN A 158 -0.17 9.12 14.69
N GLY A 159 -0.13 8.51 13.49
CA GLY A 159 0.64 9.04 12.36
C GLY A 159 2.15 8.83 12.46
N ARG A 160 2.62 7.91 13.32
CA ARG A 160 4.07 7.73 13.57
C ARG A 160 4.45 6.27 13.62
N TRP A 161 5.36 5.87 12.74
CA TRP A 161 6.02 4.58 12.78
C TRP A 161 7.33 4.64 13.58
N MET A 162 7.29 4.12 14.79
CA MET A 162 8.44 4.08 15.72
C MET A 162 9.18 2.75 15.63
N LEU A 163 10.50 2.84 15.47
CA LEU A 163 11.46 1.77 15.22
C LEU A 163 12.63 1.82 16.23
N ARG A 164 13.33 0.69 16.39
CA ARG A 164 14.56 0.51 17.16
C ARG A 164 15.62 -0.14 16.27
N PRO A 165 16.42 0.66 15.56
CA PRO A 165 17.59 0.16 14.85
C PRO A 165 18.63 -0.40 15.83
N LYS A 166 19.16 -1.58 15.55
CA LYS A 166 20.18 -2.28 16.33
C LYS A 166 21.36 -2.65 15.42
N GLY A 167 22.44 -3.15 16.01
CA GLY A 167 23.53 -3.79 15.27
C GLY A 167 24.15 -2.92 14.17
N SER A 168 24.57 -3.56 13.09
CA SER A 168 25.24 -2.90 11.97
C SER A 168 24.31 -2.90 10.77
N ASP A 169 24.22 -1.78 10.05
CA ASP A 169 23.42 -1.68 8.83
C ASP A 169 21.93 -2.05 9.01
N PRO A 170 21.20 -1.49 10.00
CA PRO A 170 19.78 -1.75 10.18
C PRO A 170 18.95 -1.29 8.97
N GLN A 171 18.00 -2.10 8.49
CA GLN A 171 17.30 -1.88 7.22
C GLN A 171 15.79 -2.04 7.35
N ILE A 172 15.06 -1.14 6.67
CA ILE A 172 13.64 -1.29 6.35
C ILE A 172 13.44 -1.25 4.83
N LEU A 173 12.42 -1.96 4.34
CA LEU A 173 12.05 -1.98 2.92
C LEU A 173 10.69 -1.32 2.71
N SER A 174 10.61 -0.47 1.70
CA SER A 174 9.35 0.00 1.11
C SER A 174 8.53 -1.18 0.60
N PRO A 175 7.19 -1.07 0.41
CA PRO A 175 6.40 -1.98 -0.43
C PRO A 175 6.85 -1.93 -1.92
N PRO A 176 6.32 -2.77 -2.83
CA PRO A 176 6.61 -2.61 -4.25
C PRO A 176 6.26 -1.20 -4.74
N LEU A 177 7.14 -0.62 -5.54
CA LEU A 177 7.00 0.73 -6.09
C LEU A 177 7.01 0.70 -7.62
N MET A 178 6.51 1.79 -8.18
CA MET A 178 6.73 2.19 -9.56
C MET A 178 7.00 3.68 -9.52
N LEU A 179 8.25 4.12 -9.35
CA LEU A 179 8.58 5.54 -9.41
C LEU A 179 9.30 5.82 -10.73
N ASP A 180 8.75 6.73 -11.52
CA ASP A 180 9.45 7.26 -12.69
C ASP A 180 10.45 8.32 -12.23
N THR A 181 11.74 8.06 -12.41
CA THR A 181 12.80 8.98 -11.97
C THR A 181 12.81 10.30 -12.75
N THR A 182 12.13 10.37 -13.90
CA THR A 182 11.96 11.62 -14.66
C THR A 182 10.93 12.55 -14.03
N VAL A 183 10.09 12.02 -13.14
CA VAL A 183 9.05 12.75 -12.40
C VAL A 183 9.42 12.94 -10.95
N VAL A 184 9.88 11.86 -10.32
CA VAL A 184 10.28 11.84 -8.91
C VAL A 184 11.75 12.16 -8.86
N THR A 185 12.09 13.39 -8.49
CA THR A 185 13.50 13.81 -8.32
C THR A 185 13.89 13.87 -6.85
N LYS A 186 12.90 13.92 -5.94
CA LYS A 186 13.09 14.08 -4.50
C LYS A 186 12.27 13.09 -3.68
N LEU A 187 12.83 12.71 -2.55
CA LEU A 187 12.11 12.08 -1.44
C LEU A 187 12.10 13.04 -0.26
N ILE A 188 10.93 13.23 0.33
CA ILE A 188 10.72 14.05 1.52
C ILE A 188 10.34 13.11 2.64
N ILE A 189 11.10 13.13 3.73
CA ILE A 189 10.88 12.27 4.89
C ILE A 189 10.91 13.10 6.16
N ARG A 190 9.94 12.89 7.03
CA ARG A 190 9.93 13.49 8.37
C ARG A 190 10.21 12.43 9.42
N ILE A 191 11.28 12.63 10.17
CA ILE A 191 11.80 11.63 11.11
C ILE A 191 12.15 12.23 12.48
N SER A 192 12.24 11.38 13.49
CA SER A 192 12.83 11.69 14.80
C SER A 192 13.95 10.68 15.06
N ASN A 193 15.14 11.16 15.41
CA ASN A 193 16.28 10.30 15.73
C ASN A 193 16.66 10.47 17.20
N GLY A 194 16.84 9.36 17.91
CA GLY A 194 17.18 9.36 19.33
C GLY A 194 18.51 10.04 19.62
N LYS A 195 18.61 10.72 20.76
CA LYS A 195 19.82 11.46 21.17
C LYS A 195 21.10 10.65 21.25
N GLN A 196 21.00 9.33 21.39
CA GLN A 196 22.17 8.45 21.44
C GLN A 196 22.50 7.84 20.08
N SER A 197 21.62 7.97 19.08
CA SER A 197 21.77 7.38 17.77
C SER A 197 22.88 8.03 16.95
N GLU A 198 23.40 7.26 16.01
CA GLU A 198 24.27 7.76 14.94
C GLU A 198 23.49 8.65 13.96
N GLU A 199 24.18 9.49 13.20
CA GLU A 199 23.57 10.56 12.40
C GLU A 199 23.32 10.19 10.95
N GLN A 200 23.85 9.10 10.41
CA GLN A 200 23.79 8.81 8.98
C GLN A 200 22.57 7.96 8.63
N LEU A 201 21.59 8.60 7.98
CA LEU A 201 20.54 7.90 7.25
C LEU A 201 20.96 7.68 5.80
N GLN A 202 20.65 6.51 5.26
CA GLN A 202 20.90 6.20 3.85
C GLN A 202 19.66 5.61 3.19
N VAL A 203 19.35 6.10 1.98
CA VAL A 203 18.28 5.56 1.15
C VAL A 203 18.89 4.92 -0.08
N PHE A 204 18.64 3.63 -0.26
CA PHE A 204 19.01 2.88 -1.46
C PHE A 204 17.79 2.65 -2.33
N TRP A 205 18.02 2.45 -3.63
CA TRP A 205 16.98 2.07 -4.57
C TRP A 205 17.45 0.95 -5.48
N ASN A 206 16.49 0.16 -5.97
CA ASN A 206 16.72 -0.70 -7.12
C ASN A 206 15.76 -0.34 -8.25
N THR A 207 16.18 -0.62 -9.48
CA THR A 207 15.41 -0.36 -10.70
C THR A 207 15.30 -1.64 -11.50
N ASN A 208 14.43 -1.68 -12.52
CA ASN A 208 14.33 -2.84 -13.43
C ASN A 208 15.65 -3.17 -14.15
N ASN A 209 16.57 -2.21 -14.24
CA ASN A 209 17.82 -2.32 -15.00
C ASN A 209 19.00 -2.82 -14.14
N ILE A 210 18.83 -2.88 -12.81
CA ILE A 210 19.83 -3.34 -11.85
C ILE A 210 19.27 -4.59 -11.16
N ALA A 211 19.95 -5.73 -11.32
CA ALA A 211 19.50 -7.02 -10.80
C ALA A 211 19.27 -6.97 -9.28
N ASN A 212 18.01 -6.95 -8.84
CA ASN A 212 17.45 -7.28 -7.51
C ASN A 212 18.34 -7.04 -6.26
N SER A 213 19.24 -6.06 -6.30
CA SER A 213 20.20 -5.78 -5.24
C SER A 213 20.32 -4.27 -5.06
N PHE A 214 20.59 -3.87 -3.81
CA PHE A 214 20.94 -2.50 -3.47
C PHE A 214 22.46 -2.35 -3.57
N SER A 215 22.92 -1.21 -4.07
CA SER A 215 24.34 -0.88 -4.19
C SER A 215 24.64 0.50 -3.65
N GLU A 216 25.85 0.70 -3.13
CA GLU A 216 26.32 2.01 -2.66
C GLU A 216 26.21 3.10 -3.73
N SER A 217 26.46 2.75 -4.99
CA SER A 217 26.32 3.67 -6.12
C SER A 217 24.87 4.12 -6.36
N ALA A 218 23.88 3.30 -5.99
CA ALA A 218 22.45 3.59 -6.10
C ALA A 218 21.87 3.93 -4.72
N SER A 219 22.47 4.93 -4.08
CA SER A 219 22.07 5.40 -2.75
C SER A 219 22.20 6.91 -2.57
N PHE A 220 21.58 7.43 -1.52
CA PHE A 220 21.71 8.81 -1.07
C PHE A 220 21.80 8.83 0.46
N SER A 221 22.89 9.39 1.00
CA SER A 221 23.12 9.50 2.43
C SER A 221 23.00 10.94 2.91
N ILE A 222 22.45 11.13 4.11
CA ILE A 222 22.38 12.43 4.79
C ILE A 222 22.70 12.27 6.27
N ASN A 223 23.18 13.36 6.88
CA ASN A 223 23.22 13.45 8.33
C ASN A 223 21.88 13.98 8.85
N ILE A 224 21.36 13.32 9.88
CA ILE A 224 20.10 13.58 10.57
C ILE A 224 20.39 13.89 12.03
N LYS A 225 19.56 14.72 12.67
CA LYS A 225 19.83 15.26 14.01
C LYS A 225 19.42 14.25 15.09
N PRO A 226 20.32 13.77 15.95
CA PRO A 226 19.99 12.93 17.09
C PRO A 226 19.57 13.84 18.27
N ASP A 227 18.36 14.40 18.22
CA ASP A 227 17.88 15.37 19.23
C ASP A 227 16.48 15.07 19.79
N ASP A 228 15.94 13.87 19.52
CA ASP A 228 14.58 13.44 19.83
C ASP A 228 13.46 14.31 19.21
N SER A 229 13.81 15.25 18.33
CA SER A 229 12.85 16.16 17.69
C SER A 229 12.54 15.71 16.26
N TRP A 230 11.33 16.03 15.81
CA TRP A 230 10.88 15.73 14.46
C TRP A 230 11.41 16.75 13.46
N HIS A 231 12.22 16.30 12.51
CA HIS A 231 12.76 17.12 11.42
C HIS A 231 12.34 16.56 10.07
N GLU A 232 12.08 17.46 9.11
CA GLU A 232 11.80 17.12 7.72
C GLU A 232 13.09 17.24 6.91
N TYR A 233 13.40 16.21 6.14
CA TYR A 233 14.54 16.13 5.24
C TYR A 233 14.06 15.94 3.81
N THR A 234 14.64 16.71 2.89
CA THR A 234 14.43 16.55 1.44
C THR A 234 15.70 16.03 0.80
N LEU A 235 15.65 14.83 0.26
CA LEU A 235 16.76 14.18 -0.44
C LEU A 235 16.61 14.44 -1.93
N ASN A 236 17.62 15.07 -2.56
CA ASN A 236 17.64 15.28 -4.01
C ASN A 236 18.19 14.04 -4.72
N LEU A 237 17.35 13.02 -4.86
CA LEU A 237 17.72 11.73 -5.44
C LEU A 237 18.29 11.86 -6.86
N SER A 238 17.77 12.82 -7.64
CA SER A 238 18.24 13.10 -9.01
C SER A 238 19.70 13.58 -9.09
N SER A 239 20.33 13.96 -7.98
CA SER A 239 21.75 14.29 -7.98
C SER A 239 22.66 13.08 -8.11
N ASN A 240 22.14 11.87 -7.88
CA ASN A 240 22.85 10.63 -8.14
C ASN A 240 22.51 10.14 -9.55
N THR A 241 23.52 9.94 -10.41
CA THR A 241 23.31 9.50 -11.80
C THR A 241 22.71 8.10 -11.93
N ASN A 242 22.75 7.28 -10.88
CA ASN A 242 22.08 5.98 -10.81
C ASN A 242 20.58 6.10 -10.45
N TRP A 243 20.07 7.29 -10.15
CA TRP A 243 18.64 7.58 -10.04
C TRP A 243 18.03 7.73 -11.45
N HIS A 244 17.87 6.60 -12.14
CA HIS A 244 17.34 6.55 -13.50
C HIS A 244 16.34 5.39 -13.70
N GLY A 245 15.40 5.53 -14.64
CA GLY A 245 14.46 4.49 -15.04
C GLY A 245 13.24 4.38 -14.10
N ILE A 246 12.76 3.15 -13.88
CA ILE A 246 11.64 2.88 -12.97
C ILE A 246 12.15 2.21 -11.71
N VAL A 247 12.04 2.90 -10.57
CA VAL A 247 12.38 2.38 -9.24
C VAL A 247 11.30 1.40 -8.77
N ARG A 248 11.71 0.25 -8.25
CA ARG A 248 10.81 -0.84 -7.82
C ARG A 248 10.78 -1.08 -6.32
N ARG A 249 11.85 -0.74 -5.62
CA ARG A 249 11.93 -0.73 -4.16
C ARG A 249 12.91 0.36 -3.72
N LEU A 250 12.62 0.89 -2.55
CA LEU A 250 13.56 1.56 -1.67
C LEU A 250 13.92 0.66 -0.50
N ARG A 251 15.18 0.77 -0.07
CA ARG A 251 15.64 0.37 1.25
C ARG A 251 16.06 1.64 1.99
N ILE A 252 15.61 1.79 3.22
CA ILE A 252 16.06 2.87 4.10
C ILE A 252 16.85 2.22 5.21
N ASP A 253 18.05 2.72 5.42
CA ASP A 253 18.91 2.35 6.52
C ASP A 253 18.81 3.51 7.52
N PRO A 254 18.05 3.35 8.62
CA PRO A 254 17.70 4.49 9.49
C PRO A 254 18.92 5.16 10.12
N VAL A 255 19.95 4.36 10.42
CA VAL A 255 21.26 4.75 10.95
C VAL A 255 22.30 3.76 10.43
N ARG A 256 23.59 4.12 10.37
CA ARG A 256 24.65 3.18 9.93
C ARG A 256 24.92 2.07 10.95
N SER A 257 24.82 2.38 12.23
CA SER A 257 25.02 1.42 13.33
C SER A 257 24.05 1.73 14.46
N GLY A 258 23.14 0.79 14.71
CA GLY A 258 22.09 0.93 15.70
C GLY A 258 22.55 0.56 17.11
N ASN A 259 22.15 1.38 18.08
CA ASN A 259 22.41 1.15 19.51
C ASN A 259 21.13 0.79 20.29
N GLY A 260 19.99 0.63 19.61
CA GLY A 260 18.70 0.34 20.22
C GLY A 260 17.88 1.56 20.67
N ASP A 261 18.41 2.77 20.51
CA ASP A 261 17.64 4.01 20.65
C ASP A 261 16.60 4.12 19.51
N HIS A 262 15.68 5.06 19.63
CA HIS A 262 14.53 5.15 18.76
C HIS A 262 14.84 5.84 17.43
N PHE A 263 14.10 5.43 16.41
CA PHE A 263 13.98 6.11 15.14
C PHE A 263 12.50 6.17 14.75
N GLY A 264 11.95 7.36 14.54
CA GLY A 264 10.55 7.57 14.18
C GLY A 264 10.42 8.04 12.75
N ILE A 265 9.39 7.59 12.04
CA ILE A 265 8.97 8.10 10.72
C ILE A 265 7.53 8.60 10.85
N ASP A 266 7.28 9.84 10.44
CA ASP A 266 5.94 10.44 10.37
C ASP A 266 5.37 10.23 8.98
N TYR A 267 6.13 10.57 7.94
CA TYR A 267 5.75 10.28 6.56
C TYR A 267 6.94 10.12 5.62
N ILE A 268 6.70 9.49 4.47
CA ILE A 268 7.59 9.41 3.31
C ILE A 268 6.79 9.84 2.08
N ARG A 269 7.25 10.89 1.40
CA ARG A 269 6.59 11.49 0.23
C ARG A 269 7.56 11.66 -0.93
N PHE A 270 7.01 11.83 -2.13
CA PHE A 270 7.76 11.98 -3.37
C PHE A 270 7.39 13.28 -4.07
N ALA A 271 8.37 13.93 -4.70
CA ALA A 271 8.19 15.19 -5.40
C ALA A 271 9.12 15.32 -6.62
N SER A 272 8.82 16.31 -7.47
CA SER A 272 9.61 16.71 -8.64
C SER A 272 10.70 17.74 -8.35
#